data_AF-A0A7C5FJA1-F1
#
_entry.id   AF-A0A7C5FJA1-F1
#
_cell.length_a   1.000
_cell.length_b   1.000
_cell.length_c   1.000
_cell.angle_alpha   90.00
_cell.angle_beta   90.00
_cell.angle_gamma   90.00
#
_symmetry.space_group_name_H-M   'P 1'
#
loop_
_entity.id
_entity.type
_entity.pdbx_description
1 polymer ?
#
loop_
_entity_poly.entity_id
_entity_poly.type
_entity_poly.pdbx_seq_one_letter_code
_entity_poly.pdbx_strand_id
1 'polypeptide(L)' 'EVMIRSKEGFSYYAKKISDLEQKLMKYGFVRIHRSYLLNINKIKEIETIEQSKLRFTFQDISEEVESSKDGAKAFRNMFN' A
#
# COMPACT_ATOMS: atom_id res chain seq x y z
N GLU A 1 0.89 -9.80 14.19
CA GLU A 1 1.10 -8.34 14.35
C GLU A 1 1.27 -7.69 12.99
N VAL A 2 1.00 -6.39 12.89
CA VAL A 2 1.20 -5.58 11.68
C VAL A 2 2.26 -4.53 11.98
N MET A 3 3.26 -4.39 11.12
CA MET A 3 4.21 -3.30 11.19
C MET A 3 3.65 -2.09 10.43
N ILE A 4 3.49 -0.97 11.13
CA ILE A 4 3.11 0.32 10.56
C ILE A 4 4.39 1.09 10.32
N ARG A 5 4.59 1.57 9.09
CA ARG A 5 5.74 2.39 8.73
C ARG A 5 5.31 3.82 8.41
N SER A 6 6.09 4.78 8.89
CA SER A 6 5.95 6.20 8.59
C SER A 6 7.34 6.81 8.31
N LYS A 7 7.37 8.09 7.96
CA LYS A 7 8.63 8.85 7.83
C LYS A 7 9.43 8.92 9.14
N GLU A 8 8.79 8.72 10.29
CA GLU A 8 9.40 8.82 11.62
C GLU A 8 9.92 7.47 12.14
N GLY A 9 9.71 6.39 11.39
CA GLY A 9 10.15 5.05 11.73
C GLY A 9 9.04 4.02 11.58
N PHE A 10 8.99 3.06 12.48
CA PHE A 10 7.99 2.00 12.46
C PHE A 10 7.46 1.70 13.87
N SER A 11 6.24 1.18 13.93
CA SER A 11 5.62 0.68 15.15
C SER A 11 4.87 -0.61 14.87
N TYR A 12 4.63 -1.39 15.91
CA TYR A 12 3.86 -2.63 15.81
C TYR A 12 2.44 -2.43 16.30
N TYR A 13 1.49 -2.98 15.56
CA TYR A 13 0.08 -3.02 15.91
C TYR A 13 -0.38 -4.46 16.06
N ALA A 14 -0.99 -4.78 17.21
CA ALA A 14 -1.32 -6.15 17.56
C ALA A 14 -2.48 -6.77 16.73
N LYS A 15 -3.28 -5.97 16.02
CA LYS A 15 -4.45 -6.46 15.26
C LYS A 15 -4.09 -6.89 13.84
N LYS A 16 -5.07 -7.44 13.13
CA LYS A 16 -4.91 -7.90 11.75
C LYS A 16 -4.91 -6.73 10.77
N ILE A 17 -4.23 -6.91 9.64
CA ILE A 17 -4.21 -5.92 8.55
C ILE A 17 -5.60 -5.67 7.96
N SER A 18 -6.48 -6.68 7.96
CA SER A 18 -7.89 -6.55 7.54
C SER A 18 -8.66 -5.55 8.41
N ASP A 19 -8.38 -5.52 9.71
CA ASP A 19 -9.05 -4.62 10.64
C ASP A 19 -8.58 -3.18 10.41
N LEU A 20 -7.31 -3.00 10.05
CA LEU A 20 -6.74 -1.72 9.66
C LEU A 20 -7.29 -1.24 8.32
N GLU A 21 -7.40 -2.13 7.33
CA GLU A 21 -7.96 -1.83 6.02
C GLU A 21 -9.35 -1.20 6.13
N GLN A 22 -10.28 -1.82 6.86
CA GLN A 22 -11.63 -1.27 7.05
C GLN A 22 -11.63 0.12 7.70
N LYS A 23 -10.75 0.34 8.68
CA LYS A 23 -10.66 1.62 9.41
C LYS A 23 -10.01 2.71 8.58
N LEU A 24 -9.02 2.34 7.78
CA LEU A 24 -8.14 3.25 7.07
C LEU A 24 -8.60 3.55 5.64
N MET A 25 -9.50 2.75 5.07
CA MET A 25 -10.04 2.92 3.72
C MET A 25 -10.55 4.35 3.47
N LYS A 26 -11.30 4.91 4.43
CA LYS A 26 -11.84 6.29 4.35
C LYS A 26 -10.76 7.39 4.39
N TYR A 27 -9.52 7.06 4.70
CA TYR A 27 -8.38 7.97 4.74
C TYR A 27 -7.42 7.76 3.54
N GLY A 28 -7.88 7.07 2.49
CA GLY A 28 -7.08 6.84 1.29
C GLY A 28 -6.10 5.68 1.43
N PHE A 29 -6.34 4.74 2.35
CA PHE A 29 -5.55 3.51 2.39
C PHE A 29 -6.15 2.43 1.48
N VAL A 30 -5.30 1.84 0.63
CA VAL A 30 -5.70 0.85 -0.37
C VAL A 30 -4.85 -0.40 -0.21
N ARG A 31 -5.50 -1.57 -0.30
CA ARG A 31 -4.83 -2.87 -0.23
C ARG A 31 -4.38 -3.31 -1.62
N ILE A 32 -3.07 -3.40 -1.79
CA ILE A 32 -2.39 -3.72 -3.06
C ILE A 32 -1.70 -5.09 -3.04
N HIS A 33 -1.59 -5.71 -1.86
CA HIS A 33 -1.09 -7.06 -1.68
C HIS A 33 -1.73 -7.67 -0.43
N ARG A 34 -1.72 -9.01 -0.30
CA ARG A 34 -2.22 -9.68 0.92
C ARG A 34 -1.51 -9.20 2.20
N SER A 35 -0.27 -8.73 2.07
CA SER A 35 0.57 -8.24 3.17
C SER A 35 0.75 -6.72 3.21
N TYR A 36 0.25 -5.96 2.22
CA TYR A 36 0.50 -4.52 2.13
C TYR A 36 -0.78 -3.70 1.98
N LEU A 37 -0.86 -2.65 2.79
CA LEU A 37 -1.88 -1.61 2.80
C LEU A 37 -1.15 -0.26 2.68
N LEU A 38 -1.41 0.49 1.61
CA LEU A 38 -0.68 1.71 1.27
C LEU A 38 -1.57 2.95 1.40
N ASN A 39 -0.99 4.08 1.82
CA ASN A 39 -1.65 5.37 1.74
C ASN A 39 -1.38 6.02 0.38
N ILE A 40 -2.41 6.18 -0.44
CA ILE A 40 -2.28 6.74 -1.79
C ILE A 40 -1.78 8.18 -1.80
N ASN A 41 -2.08 8.94 -0.74
CA ASN A 41 -1.66 10.34 -0.61
C ASN A 41 -0.15 10.49 -0.35
N LYS A 42 0.55 9.39 -0.09
CA LYS A 42 2.00 9.37 0.15
C LYS A 42 2.80 8.77 -1.00
N ILE A 43 2.12 8.29 -2.03
CA ILE A 43 2.76 7.78 -3.24
C ILE A 43 3.48 8.96 -3.93
N LYS A 44 4.73 8.73 -4.30
CA LYS A 44 5.53 9.64 -5.11
C LYS A 44 5.47 9.24 -6.57
N GLU A 45 5.67 7.96 -6.85
CA GLU A 45 5.69 7.41 -8.20
C GLU A 45 5.10 6.00 -8.21
N ILE A 46 4.51 5.64 -9.35
CA ILE A 46 3.98 4.31 -9.63
C ILE A 46 4.63 3.83 -10.93
N GLU A 47 5.36 2.73 -10.86
CA GLU A 47 6.02 2.11 -12.00
C GLU A 47 5.34 0.78 -12.35
N THR A 48 5.12 0.53 -13.65
CA THR A 48 4.69 -0.79 -14.13
C THR A 48 5.92 -1.62 -14.44
N ILE A 49 6.16 -2.66 -13.64
CA ILE A 49 7.36 -3.50 -13.78
C ILE A 49 7.12 -4.68 -14.72
N GLU A 50 5.98 -5.33 -14.53
CA GLU A 50 5.42 -6.30 -15.43
C GLU A 50 4.03 -5.78 -15.83
N GLN A 51 3.47 -6.19 -16.98
CA GLN A 51 2.07 -5.86 -17.34
C GLN A 51 1.07 -6.22 -16.21
N SER A 52 1.45 -7.14 -15.32
CA SER A 52 0.61 -7.61 -14.21
C SER A 52 0.91 -7.00 -12.83
N LYS A 53 1.96 -6.20 -12.63
CA LYS A 53 2.33 -5.68 -11.30
C LYS A 53 2.63 -4.18 -11.32
N LEU A 54 2.52 -3.56 -10.16
CA LEU A 54 2.90 -2.17 -9.92
C LEU A 54 3.93 -2.11 -8.79
N ARG A 55 4.92 -1.24 -8.94
CA ARG A 55 5.83 -0.82 -7.88
C ARG A 55 5.47 0.60 -7.46
N PHE A 56 5.43 0.81 -6.16
CA PHE A 56 5.09 2.08 -5.54
C PHE A 56 6.30 2.61 -4.78
N THR A 57 6.64 3.87 -5.01
CA THR A 57 7.60 4.62 -4.21
C THR A 57 6.87 5.75 -3.47
N PHE A 58 7.47 6.28 -2.40
CA PHE A 58 6.81 7.24 -1.51
C PHE A 58 7.64 8.52 -1.32
N GLN A 59 6.98 9.61 -0.93
CA GLN A 59 7.60 10.93 -0.89
C GLN A 59 8.72 11.04 0.17
N ASP A 60 8.53 10.41 1.34
CA ASP A 60 9.42 10.51 2.51
C ASP A 60 9.76 9.14 3.10
N ILE A 61 9.54 8.06 2.35
CA ILE A 61 9.82 6.69 2.79
C ILE A 61 10.63 6.02 1.70
N SER A 62 11.84 5.56 2.05
CA SER A 62 12.81 4.99 1.11
C SER A 62 12.46 3.58 0.63
N GLU A 63 11.49 2.93 1.25
CA GLU A 63 11.06 1.61 0.84
C GLU A 63 10.18 1.65 -0.41
N GLU A 64 10.33 0.62 -1.22
CA GLU A 64 9.49 0.37 -2.37
C GLU A 64 8.58 -0.81 -2.05
N VAL A 65 7.33 -0.74 -2.51
CA VAL A 65 6.36 -1.82 -2.31
C VAL A 65 5.81 -2.27 -3.64
N GLU A 66 5.72 -3.58 -3.85
CA GLU A 66 5.15 -4.17 -5.05
C GLU A 66 3.76 -4.76 -4.77
N SER A 67 2.86 -4.63 -5.74
CA SER A 67 1.53 -5.24 -5.69
C SER A 67 1.56 -6.74 -6.01
N SER A 68 0.50 -7.44 -5.63
CA SER A 68 0.13 -8.68 -6.33
C SER A 68 -0.45 -8.38 -7.72
N LYS A 69 -0.66 -9.43 -8.52
CA LYS A 69 -1.40 -9.31 -9.79
C LYS A 69 -2.82 -8.77 -9.58
N ASP A 70 -3.54 -9.36 -8.63
CA ASP A 70 -4.91 -8.94 -8.30
C ASP A 70 -4.93 -7.53 -7.70
N GLY A 71 -3.92 -7.20 -6.89
CA GLY A 71 -3.79 -5.87 -6.31
C GLY A 71 -3.50 -4.78 -7.34
N ALA A 72 -2.65 -5.05 -8.34
CA ALA A 72 -2.46 -4.14 -9.47
C ALA A 72 -3.75 -3.95 -10.27
N LYS A 73 -4.46 -5.05 -10.56
CA LYS A 73 -5.74 -4.99 -11.27
C LYS A 73 -6.78 -4.19 -10.51
N ALA A 74 -6.93 -4.44 -9.21
CA ALA A 74 -7.86 -3.71 -8.34
C ALA A 74 -7.49 -2.23 -8.26
N PHE A 75 -6.21 -1.90 -8.07
CA PHE A 75 -5.72 -0.52 -8.03
C PHE A 75 -6.03 0.21 -9.34
N ARG A 76 -5.71 -0.39 -10.50
CA ARG A 76 -6.03 0.21 -11.80
C ARG A 76 -7.53 0.45 -11.97
N ASN A 77 -8.38 -0.49 -11.58
CA ASN A 77 -9.84 -0.31 -11.66
C ASN A 77 -10.38 0.80 -10.74
N MET A 78 -9.66 1.16 -9.68
CA MET A 78 -10.07 2.22 -8.76
C MET A 78 -9.63 3.62 -9.22
N PHE A 79 -8.56 3.69 -10.03
CA PHE A 79 -7.86 4.96 -10.33
C PHE A 79 -7.70 5.27 -11.83
N ASN A 80 -8.10 4.36 -12.73
CA ASN A 80 -8.30 4.61 -14.17
C ASN A 80 -9.79 4.69 -14.50
#